data_AF-A0A3C0HZQ1-F1
#
_entry.id   AF-A0A3C0HZQ1-F1
#
_cell.length_a   1.000
_cell.length_b   1.000
_cell.length_c   1.000
_cell.angle_alpha   90.00
_cell.angle_beta   90.00
_cell.angle_gamma   90.00
#
_symmetry.space_group_name_H-M   'P 1'
#
loop_
_entity.id
_entity.type
_entity.pdbx_description
1 polymer ?
#
loop_
_entity_poly.entity_id
_entity_poly.type
_entity_poly.pdbx_seq_one_letter_code
_entity_poly.pdbx_strand_id
1 'polypeptide(L)'
;MSSQIRIREIPYNYTSFSDREIVIRLLGESQWHVLNKLRGQRRTGRSARMLFEVLGDVWVIQRNPFIQDDLLANRKRRDSLIHALYHRLKQIELRANGNQLALQLAVDAIDAVKSFEQWLADQYQLRRTALKRLSKVTRKDNICFDGFSRVSHVTDATDWRVEYPLVVIFPDTEQEVAALVAACIELKLTLIPRGGGTGYTGGAIPLSAKSADINTEKLDALGEIDVYQGKVKRIRVQAGAVTQRVAEKAAGHNAIFAVDPTSQNASTIGGNIAMNAGGKKAVQWGSTLDNLLSWRLVTPNAEWLEVERLNHHFGKIQATDIVEFSITRYQTDGKTPLGEPEILRIPGTEIRKPGLGKDVTNKVLGGLPAIQKEGCDGLITSAVFILHPKPKYLRTVCLEFFGSDLKKAVPAIVETKAYFDKQPDVLLTGMEHLDERYLRAVKYSTKAPQHELPKMLLLIDIAGDSEKAVAAAASEVVRLANAREAEGFIAVTPEAQQLFWQDRARVAAIAAHTNAFKINEDVVIPLERLADYNDEIERINIEQSTANKLRIIEAILDYLNSPEFQKDVKWESIEYGRSEENDAIIEAKKQAAKTHLEQIREVWHTLIDQMNAPASE
;
A
#
# COMPACT_ATOMS: atom_id res chain seq x y z
N MET A 1 -32.69 -7.56 36.73
CA MET A 1 -32.19 -7.50 35.35
C MET A 1 -31.03 -6.51 35.31
N SER A 2 -29.80 -7.04 35.37
CA SER A 2 -28.57 -6.25 35.26
C SER A 2 -28.57 -5.52 33.92
N SER A 3 -28.67 -4.19 33.93
CA SER A 3 -28.43 -3.38 32.75
C SER A 3 -26.93 -3.41 32.49
N GLN A 4 -26.46 -4.38 31.71
CA GLN A 4 -25.17 -4.27 31.06
C GLN A 4 -25.14 -2.93 30.33
N ILE A 5 -24.38 -1.97 30.88
CA ILE A 5 -24.11 -0.70 30.22
C ILE A 5 -23.45 -1.08 28.90
N ARG A 6 -24.16 -0.90 27.79
CA ARG A 6 -23.58 -1.14 26.48
C ARG A 6 -22.41 -0.18 26.32
N ILE A 7 -21.24 -0.73 26.01
CA ILE A 7 -20.02 0.04 25.70
C ILE A 7 -20.27 0.94 24.47
N ARG A 8 -21.27 0.62 23.63
CA ARG A 8 -21.76 1.41 22.49
C ARG A 8 -23.30 1.49 22.48
N GLU A 9 -23.84 2.70 22.47
CA GLU A 9 -25.26 3.04 22.40
C GLU A 9 -25.73 3.31 20.96
N ILE A 10 -24.85 3.73 20.04
CA ILE A 10 -25.18 3.86 18.61
C ILE A 10 -25.38 2.46 18.00
N PRO A 11 -26.57 2.16 17.46
CA PRO A 11 -26.84 0.87 16.83
C PRO A 11 -26.02 0.72 15.55
N TYR A 12 -25.68 -0.51 15.19
CA TYR A 12 -25.03 -0.84 13.92
C TYR A 12 -23.67 -0.12 13.69
N ASN A 13 -23.03 0.35 14.76
CA ASN A 13 -21.66 0.86 14.67
C ASN A 13 -20.66 -0.31 14.56
N TYR A 14 -20.51 -0.82 13.33
CA TYR A 14 -19.49 -1.82 12.95
C TYR A 14 -18.13 -1.19 12.62
N THR A 15 -17.96 0.11 12.87
CA THR A 15 -16.70 0.83 12.63
C THR A 15 -15.80 0.81 13.86
N SER A 16 -14.51 1.10 13.70
CA SER A 16 -13.58 1.29 14.82
C SER A 16 -13.91 2.53 15.67
N PHE A 17 -14.69 3.48 15.13
CA PHE A 17 -15.09 4.69 15.83
C PHE A 17 -15.96 4.42 17.06
N SER A 18 -15.67 5.12 18.13
CA SER A 18 -16.51 5.24 19.32
C SER A 18 -17.75 6.12 19.05
N ASP A 19 -18.76 6.01 19.89
CA ASP A 19 -19.95 6.87 19.80
C ASP A 19 -19.59 8.35 19.93
N ARG A 20 -18.58 8.67 20.77
CA ARG A 20 -18.01 10.01 20.89
C ARG A 20 -17.58 10.53 19.52
N GLU A 21 -16.80 9.74 18.80
CA GLU A 21 -16.23 10.14 17.51
C GLU A 21 -17.29 10.32 16.41
N ILE A 22 -18.36 9.53 16.46
CA ILE A 22 -19.49 9.67 15.54
C ILE A 22 -20.28 10.93 15.86
N VAL A 23 -20.63 11.15 17.13
CA VAL A 23 -21.34 12.36 17.56
C VAL A 23 -20.55 13.62 17.21
N ILE A 24 -19.24 13.64 17.48
CA ILE A 24 -18.39 14.80 17.15
C ILE A 24 -18.38 15.09 15.65
N ARG A 25 -18.33 14.07 14.81
CA ARG A 25 -18.32 14.26 13.34
C ARG A 25 -19.64 14.73 12.79
N LEU A 26 -20.76 14.31 13.38
CA LEU A 26 -22.10 14.67 12.90
C LEU A 26 -22.62 15.97 13.51
N LEU A 27 -22.35 16.22 14.80
CA LEU A 27 -22.95 17.30 15.59
C LEU A 27 -21.92 18.27 16.20
N GLY A 28 -20.62 17.93 16.21
CA GLY A 28 -19.57 18.73 16.83
C GLY A 28 -19.26 18.36 18.29
N GLU A 29 -18.12 18.85 18.78
CA GLU A 29 -17.62 18.53 20.13
C GLU A 29 -18.46 19.14 21.26
N SER A 30 -18.99 20.34 21.06
CA SER A 30 -19.93 20.97 22.00
C SER A 30 -21.12 20.06 22.32
N GLN A 31 -21.66 19.38 21.30
CA GLN A 31 -22.84 18.52 21.47
C GLN A 31 -22.54 17.21 22.19
N TRP A 32 -21.32 16.68 22.08
CA TRP A 32 -20.89 15.57 22.93
C TRP A 32 -20.91 15.94 24.42
N HIS A 33 -20.48 17.15 24.77
CA HIS A 33 -20.54 17.63 26.15
C HIS A 33 -21.97 17.84 26.64
N VAL A 34 -22.85 18.41 25.80
CA VAL A 34 -24.28 18.54 26.11
C VAL A 34 -24.91 17.18 26.37
N LEU A 35 -24.63 16.20 25.51
CA LEU A 35 -25.13 14.83 25.64
C LEU A 35 -24.66 14.17 26.95
N ASN A 36 -23.39 14.33 27.34
CA ASN A 36 -22.91 13.81 28.63
C ASN A 36 -23.53 14.50 29.84
N LYS A 37 -23.75 15.83 29.79
CA LYS A 37 -24.49 16.55 30.84
C LYS A 37 -25.91 16.00 31.00
N LEU A 38 -26.60 15.74 29.88
CA LEU A 38 -27.95 15.17 29.89
C LEU A 38 -27.99 13.72 30.40
N ARG A 39 -26.97 12.90 30.12
CA ARG A 39 -26.86 11.52 30.66
C ARG A 39 -26.74 11.50 32.17
N GLY A 40 -26.03 12.46 32.76
CA GLY A 40 -25.92 12.61 34.21
C GLY A 40 -27.26 12.91 34.93
N GLN A 41 -28.29 13.38 34.21
CA GLN A 41 -29.55 13.85 34.80
C GLN A 41 -30.64 12.76 34.99
N ARG A 42 -30.34 11.46 34.79
CA ARG A 42 -31.22 10.27 35.01
C ARG A 42 -32.65 10.30 34.40
N ARG A 43 -33.01 11.30 33.57
CA ARG A 43 -34.36 11.51 32.99
C ARG A 43 -34.47 11.33 31.47
N THR A 44 -33.38 11.05 30.75
CA THR A 44 -33.28 11.24 29.28
C THR A 44 -33.12 9.98 28.43
N GLY A 45 -33.15 8.77 29.04
CA GLY A 45 -32.72 7.52 28.37
C GLY A 45 -33.44 7.18 27.06
N ARG A 46 -34.75 7.45 26.93
CA ARG A 46 -35.50 7.15 25.70
C ARG A 46 -35.21 8.14 24.56
N SER A 47 -35.05 9.43 24.88
CA SER A 47 -34.70 10.47 23.90
C SER A 47 -33.25 10.31 23.42
N ALA A 48 -32.33 9.97 24.31
CA ALA A 48 -30.94 9.67 23.96
C ALA A 48 -30.85 8.46 23.01
N ARG A 49 -31.59 7.38 23.29
CA ARG A 49 -31.65 6.23 22.39
C ARG A 49 -32.18 6.58 21.00
N MET A 50 -33.26 7.35 20.91
CA MET A 50 -33.79 7.80 19.61
C MET A 50 -32.79 8.66 18.84
N LEU A 51 -32.03 9.52 19.53
CA LEU A 51 -30.98 10.32 18.91
C LEU A 51 -29.86 9.43 18.37
N PHE A 52 -29.39 8.47 19.17
CA PHE A 52 -28.35 7.53 18.73
C PHE A 52 -28.81 6.64 17.56
N GLU A 53 -30.09 6.26 17.50
CA GLU A 53 -30.68 5.59 16.33
C GLU A 53 -30.63 6.49 15.08
N VAL A 54 -30.98 7.79 15.19
CA VAL A 54 -30.89 8.75 14.09
C VAL A 54 -29.45 8.93 13.62
N LEU A 55 -28.50 9.15 14.54
CA LEU A 55 -27.09 9.32 14.21
C LEU A 55 -26.47 8.05 13.63
N GLY A 56 -26.87 6.89 14.15
CA GLY A 56 -26.46 5.58 13.65
C GLY A 56 -26.92 5.35 12.22
N ASP A 57 -28.19 5.62 11.91
CA ASP A 57 -28.72 5.51 10.55
C ASP A 57 -27.96 6.41 9.57
N VAL A 58 -27.77 7.70 9.91
CA VAL A 58 -26.99 8.65 9.08
C VAL A 58 -25.57 8.15 8.87
N TRP A 59 -24.88 7.74 9.94
CA TRP A 59 -23.49 7.28 9.90
C TRP A 59 -23.30 6.05 9.04
N VAL A 60 -24.14 5.03 9.22
CA VAL A 60 -24.06 3.77 8.46
C VAL A 60 -24.28 4.02 6.97
N ILE A 61 -25.26 4.85 6.61
CA ILE A 61 -25.59 5.11 5.21
C ILE A 61 -24.48 5.90 4.52
N GLN A 62 -23.89 6.88 5.20
CA GLN A 62 -22.77 7.65 4.63
C GLN A 62 -21.53 6.80 4.34
N ARG A 63 -21.35 5.65 5.01
CA ARG A 63 -20.16 4.79 4.86
C ARG A 63 -20.40 3.47 4.15
N ASN A 64 -21.66 3.10 3.91
CA ASN A 64 -22.02 1.84 3.26
C ASN A 64 -22.58 2.12 1.85
N PRO A 65 -21.77 1.92 0.78
CA PRO A 65 -22.20 2.23 -0.57
C PRO A 65 -23.35 1.35 -1.06
N PHE A 66 -23.52 0.13 -0.54
CA PHE A 66 -24.64 -0.73 -0.91
C PHE A 66 -25.99 -0.17 -0.43
N ILE A 67 -26.01 0.44 0.76
CA ILE A 67 -27.22 1.10 1.27
C ILE A 67 -27.47 2.40 0.50
N GLN A 68 -26.42 3.15 0.15
CA GLN A 68 -26.54 4.33 -0.69
C GLN A 68 -27.20 3.97 -2.02
N ASP A 69 -26.76 2.90 -2.68
CA ASP A 69 -27.29 2.49 -3.98
C ASP A 69 -28.77 2.12 -3.90
N ASP A 70 -29.20 1.38 -2.88
CA ASP A 70 -30.61 1.07 -2.67
C ASP A 70 -31.47 2.33 -2.49
N LEU A 71 -31.02 3.28 -1.68
CA LEU A 71 -31.74 4.53 -1.41
C LEU A 71 -31.78 5.44 -2.63
N LEU A 72 -30.70 5.48 -3.43
CA LEU A 72 -30.63 6.29 -4.65
C LEU A 72 -31.47 5.67 -5.79
N ALA A 73 -31.59 4.34 -5.83
CA ALA A 73 -32.44 3.64 -6.79
C ALA A 73 -33.94 3.68 -6.40
N ASN A 74 -34.25 3.70 -5.10
CA ASN A 74 -35.62 3.61 -4.59
C ASN A 74 -36.06 4.86 -3.82
N ARG A 75 -36.67 5.80 -4.55
CA ARG A 75 -37.22 7.04 -3.97
C ARG A 75 -38.18 6.80 -2.80
N LYS A 76 -39.04 5.76 -2.84
CA LYS A 76 -40.00 5.48 -1.76
C LYS A 76 -39.28 5.09 -0.46
N ARG A 77 -38.24 4.25 -0.54
CA ARG A 77 -37.43 3.86 0.63
C ARG A 77 -36.69 5.06 1.19
N ARG A 78 -36.09 5.89 0.34
CA ARG A 78 -35.42 7.13 0.74
C ARG A 78 -36.37 8.07 1.46
N ASP A 79 -37.52 8.38 0.85
CA ASP A 79 -38.48 9.32 1.43
C ASP A 79 -39.05 8.76 2.76
N SER A 80 -39.24 7.44 2.87
CA SER A 80 -39.64 6.77 4.12
C SER A 80 -38.57 6.84 5.21
N LEU A 81 -37.28 6.68 4.87
CA LEU A 81 -36.17 6.84 5.81
C LEU A 81 -36.13 8.27 6.35
N ILE A 82 -36.13 9.27 5.46
CA ILE A 82 -36.08 10.67 5.83
C ILE A 82 -37.26 11.03 6.74
N HIS A 83 -38.47 10.57 6.40
CA HIS A 83 -39.65 10.74 7.26
C HIS A 83 -39.45 10.12 8.65
N ALA A 84 -38.90 8.91 8.74
CA ALA A 84 -38.63 8.25 10.01
C ALA A 84 -37.61 9.00 10.87
N LEU A 85 -36.54 9.55 10.26
CA LEU A 85 -35.54 10.35 10.95
C LEU A 85 -36.16 11.62 11.56
N TYR A 86 -36.90 12.40 10.76
CA TYR A 86 -37.59 13.60 11.26
C TYR A 86 -38.67 13.27 12.30
N HIS A 87 -39.40 12.16 12.14
CA HIS A 87 -40.37 11.72 13.12
C HIS A 87 -39.71 11.44 14.48
N ARG A 88 -38.58 10.73 14.52
CA ARG A 88 -37.82 10.49 15.77
C ARG A 88 -37.31 11.80 16.40
N LEU A 89 -36.80 12.73 15.60
CA LEU A 89 -36.33 14.03 16.08
C LEU A 89 -37.46 14.88 16.68
N LYS A 90 -38.63 14.93 16.01
CA LYS A 90 -39.83 15.59 16.56
C LYS A 90 -40.29 14.96 17.88
N GLN A 91 -40.17 13.64 17.99
CA GLN A 91 -40.47 12.89 19.22
C GLN A 91 -39.48 13.19 20.36
N ILE A 92 -38.23 13.54 20.06
CA ILE A 92 -37.23 14.01 21.04
C ILE A 92 -37.58 15.43 21.50
N GLU A 93 -37.90 16.33 20.57
CA GLU A 93 -38.28 17.71 20.86
C GLU A 93 -39.52 17.78 21.78
N LEU A 94 -40.59 17.02 21.46
CA LEU A 94 -41.79 16.95 22.30
C LEU A 94 -41.51 16.41 23.71
N ARG A 95 -40.51 15.53 23.87
CA ARG A 95 -40.12 14.96 25.16
C ARG A 95 -39.11 15.80 25.93
N ALA A 96 -38.56 16.85 25.31
CA ALA A 96 -37.60 17.73 25.98
C ALA A 96 -38.23 18.47 27.16
N ASN A 97 -39.57 18.65 27.18
CA ASN A 97 -40.32 19.29 28.26
C ASN A 97 -39.71 20.65 28.69
N GLY A 98 -39.27 21.46 27.71
CA GLY A 98 -38.63 22.76 27.95
C GLY A 98 -37.17 22.72 28.38
N ASN A 99 -36.52 21.54 28.41
CA ASN A 99 -35.09 21.43 28.66
C ASN A 99 -34.30 22.02 27.48
N GLN A 100 -33.74 23.20 27.68
CA GLN A 100 -33.00 23.96 26.66
C GLN A 100 -31.82 23.18 26.05
N LEU A 101 -31.11 22.38 26.87
CA LEU A 101 -30.00 21.55 26.39
C LEU A 101 -30.48 20.44 25.45
N ALA A 102 -31.61 19.81 25.76
CA ALA A 102 -32.19 18.77 24.91
C ALA A 102 -32.80 19.35 23.62
N LEU A 103 -33.37 20.55 23.68
CA LEU A 103 -33.87 21.27 22.50
C LEU A 103 -32.73 21.66 21.57
N GLN A 104 -31.63 22.23 22.09
CA GLN A 104 -30.46 22.56 21.29
C GLN A 104 -29.89 21.33 20.57
N LEU A 105 -29.74 20.22 21.30
CA LEU A 105 -29.25 18.97 20.73
C LEU A 105 -30.16 18.43 19.62
N ALA A 106 -31.48 18.59 19.76
CA ALA A 106 -32.46 18.21 18.74
C ALA A 106 -32.36 19.10 17.49
N VAL A 107 -32.15 20.41 17.65
CA VAL A 107 -31.94 21.35 16.53
C VAL A 107 -30.70 20.98 15.73
N ASP A 108 -29.57 20.73 16.39
CA ASP A 108 -28.33 20.38 15.71
C ASP A 108 -28.45 19.02 14.99
N ALA A 109 -29.17 18.08 15.59
CA ALA A 109 -29.47 16.79 14.95
C ALA A 109 -30.42 16.93 13.75
N ILE A 110 -31.37 17.86 13.77
CA ILE A 110 -32.21 18.22 12.62
C ILE A 110 -31.35 18.77 11.49
N ASP A 111 -30.40 19.65 11.78
CA ASP A 111 -29.51 20.22 10.76
C ASP A 111 -28.53 19.20 10.18
N ALA A 112 -28.08 18.22 10.98
CA ALA A 112 -27.34 17.07 10.49
C ALA A 112 -28.18 16.19 9.54
N VAL A 113 -29.45 15.94 9.86
CA VAL A 113 -30.36 15.19 8.97
C VAL A 113 -30.67 15.96 7.68
N LYS A 114 -30.87 17.29 7.73
CA LYS A 114 -31.03 18.13 6.53
C LYS A 114 -29.80 18.05 5.62
N SER A 115 -28.61 18.13 6.22
CA SER A 115 -27.34 18.04 5.48
C SER A 115 -27.19 16.67 4.82
N PHE A 116 -27.56 15.59 5.52
CA PHE A 116 -27.59 14.23 4.98
C PHE A 116 -28.61 14.06 3.85
N GLU A 117 -29.82 14.60 4.00
CA GLU A 117 -30.87 14.60 2.97
C GLU A 117 -30.41 15.32 1.70
N GLN A 118 -29.84 16.52 1.85
CA GLN A 118 -29.28 17.28 0.73
C GLN A 118 -28.14 16.51 0.07
N TRP A 119 -27.24 15.92 0.84
CA TRP A 119 -26.16 15.10 0.32
C TRP A 119 -26.68 13.93 -0.53
N LEU A 120 -27.72 13.20 -0.10
CA LEU A 120 -28.33 12.13 -0.89
C LEU A 120 -28.90 12.66 -2.22
N ALA A 121 -29.55 13.83 -2.20
CA ALA A 121 -30.08 14.46 -3.41
C ALA A 121 -28.96 14.88 -4.37
N ASP A 122 -27.88 15.45 -3.86
CA ASP A 122 -26.71 15.84 -4.63
C ASP A 122 -26.02 14.63 -5.26
N GLN A 123 -25.85 13.55 -4.51
CA GLN A 123 -25.29 12.29 -5.03
C GLN A 123 -26.15 11.73 -6.17
N TYR A 124 -27.47 11.70 -6.01
CA TYR A 124 -28.38 11.25 -7.07
C TYR A 124 -28.20 12.10 -8.34
N GLN A 125 -28.20 13.42 -8.20
CA GLN A 125 -28.10 14.33 -9.33
C GLN A 125 -26.75 14.24 -10.03
N LEU A 126 -25.66 14.14 -9.26
CA LEU A 126 -24.31 14.03 -9.77
C LEU A 126 -24.12 12.71 -10.53
N ARG A 127 -24.55 11.57 -9.97
CA ARG A 127 -24.49 10.26 -10.65
C ARG A 127 -25.31 10.26 -11.95
N ARG A 128 -26.51 10.85 -11.94
CA ARG A 128 -27.35 10.97 -13.15
C ARG A 128 -26.68 11.81 -14.24
N THR A 129 -26.06 12.92 -13.86
CA THR A 129 -25.35 13.82 -14.78
C THR A 129 -24.10 13.15 -15.34
N ALA A 130 -23.31 12.50 -14.48
CA ALA A 130 -22.13 11.75 -14.85
C ALA A 130 -22.47 10.61 -15.80
N LEU A 131 -23.48 9.78 -15.48
CA LEU A 131 -23.94 8.70 -16.35
C LEU A 131 -24.34 9.23 -17.74
N LYS A 132 -25.12 10.32 -17.80
CA LYS A 132 -25.54 10.93 -19.09
C LYS A 132 -24.35 11.41 -19.92
N ARG A 133 -23.31 11.95 -19.28
CA ARG A 133 -22.12 12.45 -19.98
C ARG A 133 -21.21 11.32 -20.44
N LEU A 134 -20.87 10.40 -19.54
CA LEU A 134 -19.95 9.29 -19.76
C LEU A 134 -20.51 8.24 -20.72
N SER A 135 -21.83 8.02 -20.72
CA SER A 135 -22.50 7.08 -21.65
C SER A 135 -22.44 7.51 -23.12
N LYS A 136 -21.96 8.74 -23.41
CA LYS A 136 -21.69 9.19 -24.78
C LYS A 136 -20.29 8.77 -25.28
N VAL A 137 -19.43 8.33 -24.36
CA VAL A 137 -18.02 8.05 -24.63
C VAL A 137 -17.75 6.55 -24.54
N THR A 138 -18.23 5.90 -23.48
CA THR A 138 -18.05 4.46 -23.25
C THR A 138 -19.40 3.80 -22.97
N ARG A 139 -19.41 2.46 -22.92
CA ARG A 139 -20.63 1.70 -22.66
C ARG A 139 -21.12 1.91 -21.22
N LYS A 140 -22.42 1.70 -20.99
CA LYS A 140 -23.04 1.93 -19.67
C LYS A 140 -22.52 0.99 -18.59
N ASP A 141 -22.22 -0.24 -18.95
CA ASP A 141 -21.62 -1.28 -18.10
C ASP A 141 -20.18 -0.96 -17.70
N ASN A 142 -19.53 -0.01 -18.38
CA ASN A 142 -18.20 0.50 -18.01
C ASN A 142 -18.26 1.64 -17.00
N ILE A 143 -19.46 2.07 -16.57
CA ILE A 143 -19.66 3.23 -15.68
C ILE A 143 -20.27 2.74 -14.38
N CYS A 144 -19.42 2.39 -13.43
CA CYS A 144 -19.81 1.67 -12.23
C CYS A 144 -19.96 2.61 -11.04
N PHE A 145 -21.21 2.80 -10.61
CA PHE A 145 -21.56 3.50 -9.37
C PHE A 145 -21.86 2.54 -8.20
N ASP A 146 -21.84 1.24 -8.46
CA ASP A 146 -22.27 0.21 -7.53
C ASP A 146 -21.27 0.02 -6.37
N GLY A 147 -21.79 -0.49 -5.26
CA GLY A 147 -21.01 -0.73 -4.05
C GLY A 147 -19.83 -1.69 -4.25
N PHE A 148 -19.95 -2.72 -5.08
CA PHE A 148 -18.84 -3.67 -5.28
C PHE A 148 -17.66 -2.99 -5.97
N SER A 149 -17.92 -2.34 -7.11
CA SER A 149 -16.88 -1.63 -7.86
C SER A 149 -16.24 -0.55 -6.99
N ARG A 150 -17.04 0.27 -6.30
CA ARG A 150 -16.51 1.36 -5.46
C ARG A 150 -15.71 0.83 -4.26
N VAL A 151 -16.17 -0.23 -3.58
CA VAL A 151 -15.45 -0.86 -2.44
C VAL A 151 -14.09 -1.41 -2.89
N SER A 152 -14.01 -2.07 -4.05
CA SER A 152 -12.74 -2.62 -4.54
C SER A 152 -11.71 -1.56 -4.98
N HIS A 153 -12.10 -0.27 -5.01
CA HIS A 153 -11.27 0.85 -5.46
C HIS A 153 -11.03 1.90 -4.36
N VAL A 154 -11.36 1.59 -3.10
CA VAL A 154 -11.22 2.57 -2.00
C VAL A 154 -9.81 2.72 -1.44
N THR A 155 -8.96 1.72 -1.67
CA THR A 155 -7.61 1.61 -1.10
C THR A 155 -6.66 0.97 -2.12
N ASP A 156 -5.37 0.99 -1.84
CA ASP A 156 -4.34 0.20 -2.49
C ASP A 156 -3.66 -0.73 -1.47
N ALA A 157 -2.48 -1.28 -1.79
CA ALA A 157 -1.77 -2.19 -0.88
C ALA A 157 -1.18 -1.49 0.37
N THR A 158 -1.33 -0.17 0.53
CA THR A 158 -1.02 0.50 1.80
C THR A 158 -1.95 0.05 2.93
N ASP A 159 -3.25 -0.12 2.65
CA ASP A 159 -4.28 -0.46 3.67
C ASP A 159 -4.43 0.56 4.83
N TRP A 160 -3.88 1.78 4.68
CA TRP A 160 -3.96 2.84 5.72
C TRP A 160 -5.09 3.85 5.49
N ARG A 161 -5.54 4.00 4.24
CA ARG A 161 -6.51 5.04 3.86
C ARG A 161 -7.62 4.43 3.01
N VAL A 162 -8.84 4.91 3.25
CA VAL A 162 -10.03 4.47 2.55
C VAL A 162 -10.82 5.71 2.16
N GLU A 163 -11.12 5.85 0.87
CA GLU A 163 -12.07 6.83 0.37
C GLU A 163 -12.77 6.28 -0.87
N TYR A 164 -14.10 6.46 -0.95
CA TYR A 164 -14.89 5.93 -2.05
C TYR A 164 -14.87 6.90 -3.23
N PRO A 165 -14.54 6.46 -4.45
CA PRO A 165 -14.75 7.31 -5.62
C PRO A 165 -16.26 7.53 -5.86
N LEU A 166 -16.61 8.56 -6.63
CA LEU A 166 -17.98 8.74 -7.13
C LEU A 166 -18.33 7.60 -8.07
N VAL A 167 -17.42 7.29 -8.99
CA VAL A 167 -17.60 6.36 -10.10
C VAL A 167 -16.27 5.66 -10.42
N VAL A 168 -16.36 4.39 -10.77
CA VAL A 168 -15.26 3.64 -11.38
C VAL A 168 -15.57 3.44 -12.86
N ILE A 169 -14.58 3.67 -13.72
CA ILE A 169 -14.73 3.64 -15.18
C ILE A 169 -13.75 2.64 -15.77
N PHE A 170 -14.24 1.75 -16.64
CA PHE A 170 -13.45 0.70 -17.29
C PHE A 170 -13.46 0.86 -18.82
N PRO A 171 -12.57 1.67 -19.42
CA PRO A 171 -12.53 1.83 -20.88
C PRO A 171 -12.28 0.50 -21.59
N ASP A 172 -13.05 0.21 -22.64
CA ASP A 172 -12.85 -1.01 -23.45
C ASP A 172 -11.68 -0.83 -24.44
N THR A 173 -11.35 0.42 -24.81
CA THR A 173 -10.30 0.74 -25.78
C THR A 173 -9.48 1.95 -25.36
N GLU A 174 -8.22 2.03 -25.82
CA GLU A 174 -7.37 3.19 -25.53
C GLU A 174 -7.97 4.50 -26.11
N GLN A 175 -8.68 4.42 -27.24
CA GLN A 175 -9.29 5.56 -27.91
C GLN A 175 -10.36 6.27 -27.06
N GLU A 176 -10.99 5.58 -26.11
CA GLU A 176 -11.99 6.18 -25.22
C GLU A 176 -11.37 7.15 -24.19
N VAL A 177 -10.08 6.96 -23.86
CA VAL A 177 -9.45 7.58 -22.69
C VAL A 177 -9.47 9.11 -22.75
N ALA A 178 -9.11 9.72 -23.89
CA ALA A 178 -9.13 11.18 -24.03
C ALA A 178 -10.51 11.78 -23.78
N ALA A 179 -11.55 11.19 -24.37
CA ALA A 179 -12.92 11.66 -24.19
C ALA A 179 -13.45 11.40 -22.76
N LEU A 180 -12.99 10.33 -22.10
CA LEU A 180 -13.31 10.07 -20.69
C LEU A 180 -12.67 11.09 -19.75
N VAL A 181 -11.38 11.41 -19.98
CA VAL A 181 -10.67 12.46 -19.23
C VAL A 181 -11.41 13.79 -19.38
N ALA A 182 -11.71 14.21 -20.62
CA ALA A 182 -12.46 15.44 -20.88
C ALA A 182 -13.82 15.47 -20.16
N ALA A 183 -14.58 14.37 -20.26
CA ALA A 183 -15.88 14.25 -19.61
C ALA A 183 -15.80 14.38 -18.07
N CYS A 184 -14.80 13.76 -17.44
CA CYS A 184 -14.61 13.84 -16.00
C CYS A 184 -14.16 15.24 -15.53
N ILE A 185 -13.29 15.91 -16.29
CA ILE A 185 -12.87 17.29 -16.00
C ILE A 185 -14.06 18.25 -16.10
N GLU A 186 -14.91 18.11 -17.13
CA GLU A 186 -16.16 18.89 -17.23
C GLU A 186 -17.10 18.67 -16.04
N LEU A 187 -17.15 17.44 -15.51
CA LEU A 187 -17.91 17.09 -14.32
C LEU A 187 -17.24 17.54 -13.00
N LYS A 188 -16.06 18.19 -13.08
CA LYS A 188 -15.25 18.62 -11.94
C LYS A 188 -14.86 17.47 -11.01
N LEU A 189 -14.56 16.31 -11.59
CA LEU A 189 -14.08 15.13 -10.87
C LEU A 189 -12.56 15.09 -10.88
N THR A 190 -11.96 14.81 -9.72
CA THR A 190 -10.55 14.43 -9.67
C THR A 190 -10.37 13.07 -10.34
N LEU A 191 -9.39 12.94 -11.22
CA LEU A 191 -9.10 11.72 -11.94
C LEU A 191 -8.05 10.90 -11.21
N ILE A 192 -8.31 9.60 -11.03
CA ILE A 192 -7.35 8.64 -10.49
C ILE A 192 -7.12 7.56 -11.55
N PRO A 193 -5.99 7.59 -12.28
CA PRO A 193 -5.58 6.47 -13.12
C PRO A 193 -5.28 5.25 -12.25
N ARG A 194 -5.87 4.10 -12.57
CA ARG A 194 -5.65 2.88 -11.80
C ARG A 194 -5.34 1.67 -12.69
N GLY A 195 -4.43 0.85 -12.19
CA GLY A 195 -4.17 -0.50 -12.70
C GLY A 195 -4.60 -1.54 -11.65
N GLY A 196 -3.71 -2.46 -11.30
CA GLY A 196 -4.00 -3.50 -10.30
C GLY A 196 -4.14 -3.05 -8.84
N GLY A 197 -3.97 -1.76 -8.54
CA GLY A 197 -4.08 -1.24 -7.16
C GLY A 197 -3.03 -1.77 -6.18
N THR A 198 -1.88 -2.26 -6.68
CA THR A 198 -0.84 -2.91 -5.87
C THR A 198 0.22 -1.94 -5.30
N GLY A 199 -0.02 -0.63 -5.34
CA GLY A 199 0.91 0.39 -4.87
C GLY A 199 0.98 0.44 -3.34
N TYR A 200 2.13 0.88 -2.80
CA TYR A 200 2.37 1.04 -1.36
C TYR A 200 2.55 2.53 -0.96
N THR A 201 2.11 3.47 -1.79
CA THR A 201 2.24 4.92 -1.54
C THR A 201 0.92 5.65 -1.39
N GLY A 202 -0.22 4.97 -1.55
CA GLY A 202 -1.55 5.59 -1.54
C GLY A 202 -1.90 6.30 -2.85
N GLY A 203 -1.08 6.17 -3.90
CA GLY A 203 -1.27 6.89 -5.18
C GLY A 203 -2.53 6.50 -5.95
N ALA A 204 -3.09 5.31 -5.69
CA ALA A 204 -4.35 4.86 -6.31
C ALA A 204 -5.58 5.10 -5.41
N ILE A 205 -5.42 5.78 -4.27
CA ILE A 205 -6.48 6.04 -3.31
C ILE A 205 -7.09 7.42 -3.57
N PRO A 206 -8.43 7.52 -3.74
CA PRO A 206 -9.08 8.81 -3.82
C PRO A 206 -8.79 9.71 -2.61
N LEU A 207 -8.56 11.01 -2.84
CA LEU A 207 -8.49 11.99 -1.75
C LEU A 207 -9.85 12.54 -1.35
N SER A 208 -10.85 12.42 -2.24
CA SER A 208 -12.21 12.93 -2.06
C SER A 208 -13.22 12.06 -2.78
N ALA A 209 -14.44 12.01 -2.25
CA ALA A 209 -15.58 11.37 -2.88
C ALA A 209 -15.97 11.96 -4.25
N LYS A 210 -15.53 13.18 -4.60
CA LYS A 210 -15.71 13.79 -5.93
C LYS A 210 -14.57 13.39 -6.89
N SER A 211 -14.38 12.10 -7.06
CA SER A 211 -13.34 11.53 -7.91
C SER A 211 -13.90 10.46 -8.86
N ALA A 212 -13.27 10.32 -10.01
CA ALA A 212 -13.48 9.22 -10.93
C ALA A 212 -12.21 8.37 -10.99
N ASP A 213 -12.34 7.10 -10.66
CA ASP A 213 -11.28 6.12 -10.83
C ASP A 213 -11.40 5.56 -12.26
N ILE A 214 -10.34 5.70 -13.07
CA ILE A 214 -10.29 5.13 -14.42
C ILE A 214 -9.36 3.93 -14.36
N ASN A 215 -9.96 2.74 -14.25
CA ASN A 215 -9.23 1.49 -14.16
C ASN A 215 -8.97 0.92 -15.55
N THR A 216 -7.68 0.76 -15.86
CA THR A 216 -7.17 0.32 -17.15
C THR A 216 -7.23 -1.19 -17.35
N GLU A 217 -7.74 -2.00 -16.41
CA GLU A 217 -7.68 -3.47 -16.45
C GLU A 217 -8.21 -4.12 -17.74
N LYS A 218 -9.14 -3.48 -18.45
CA LYS A 218 -9.65 -3.96 -19.74
C LYS A 218 -8.73 -3.67 -20.93
N LEU A 219 -7.78 -2.75 -20.77
CA LEU A 219 -6.72 -2.47 -21.75
C LEU A 219 -5.60 -3.50 -21.55
N ASP A 220 -5.86 -4.77 -21.83
CA ASP A 220 -4.97 -5.89 -21.49
C ASP A 220 -4.31 -6.58 -22.70
N ALA A 221 -4.46 -6.01 -23.90
CA ALA A 221 -3.96 -6.62 -25.12
C ALA A 221 -2.42 -6.72 -25.15
N LEU A 222 -1.94 -7.88 -25.59
CA LEU A 222 -0.52 -8.18 -25.81
C LEU A 222 -0.26 -8.34 -27.31
N GLY A 223 0.46 -7.40 -27.91
CA GLY A 223 0.85 -7.42 -29.32
C GLY A 223 1.83 -8.55 -29.66
N GLU A 224 2.07 -8.75 -30.95
CA GLU A 224 3.06 -9.72 -31.43
C GLU A 224 4.49 -9.33 -31.05
N ILE A 225 5.36 -10.35 -30.96
CA ILE A 225 6.78 -10.16 -30.67
C ILE A 225 7.55 -10.18 -31.98
N ASP A 226 8.12 -9.05 -32.35
CA ASP A 226 8.95 -8.88 -33.53
C ASP A 226 10.39 -8.47 -33.17
N VAL A 227 11.28 -8.56 -34.14
CA VAL A 227 12.68 -8.14 -33.99
C VAL A 227 12.80 -6.65 -34.33
N TYR A 228 13.27 -5.87 -33.37
CA TYR A 228 13.51 -4.44 -33.51
C TYR A 228 14.96 -4.17 -33.90
N GLN A 229 15.15 -3.41 -34.98
CA GLN A 229 16.46 -3.02 -35.53
C GLN A 229 17.44 -4.20 -35.75
N GLY A 230 16.91 -5.41 -35.95
CA GLY A 230 17.72 -6.63 -36.11
C GLY A 230 18.50 -7.07 -34.86
N LYS A 231 18.28 -6.45 -33.69
CA LYS A 231 19.12 -6.63 -32.50
C LYS A 231 18.40 -7.24 -31.30
N VAL A 232 17.21 -6.73 -30.98
CA VAL A 232 16.44 -7.17 -29.80
C VAL A 232 15.01 -7.50 -30.19
N LYS A 233 14.34 -8.33 -29.40
CA LYS A 233 12.89 -8.51 -29.53
C LYS A 233 12.18 -7.34 -28.87
N ARG A 234 10.97 -7.01 -29.32
CA ARG A 234 10.09 -6.04 -28.66
C ARG A 234 8.67 -6.54 -28.55
N ILE A 235 7.88 -5.91 -27.70
CA ILE A 235 6.46 -6.19 -27.55
C ILE A 235 5.68 -4.90 -27.28
N ARG A 236 4.57 -4.69 -28.01
CA ARG A 236 3.58 -3.66 -27.66
C ARG A 236 2.57 -4.24 -26.69
N VAL A 237 2.29 -3.53 -25.61
CA VAL A 237 1.38 -3.95 -24.54
C VAL A 237 0.48 -2.78 -24.14
N GLN A 238 -0.77 -3.08 -23.78
CA GLN A 238 -1.67 -2.08 -23.21
C GLN A 238 -1.47 -1.94 -21.69
N ALA A 239 -1.88 -0.80 -21.13
CA ALA A 239 -1.56 -0.39 -19.75
C ALA A 239 -2.19 -1.29 -18.67
N GLY A 240 -3.32 -1.93 -18.95
CA GLY A 240 -4.00 -2.88 -18.07
C GLY A 240 -3.39 -4.28 -18.06
N ALA A 241 -2.48 -4.59 -18.99
CA ALA A 241 -1.88 -5.91 -19.06
C ALA A 241 -1.15 -6.25 -17.75
N VAL A 242 -1.50 -7.40 -17.15
CA VAL A 242 -0.84 -7.91 -15.95
C VAL A 242 0.61 -8.26 -16.30
N THR A 243 1.55 -7.78 -15.49
CA THR A 243 3.00 -7.91 -15.71
C THR A 243 3.41 -9.37 -15.96
N GLN A 244 2.89 -10.30 -15.15
CA GLN A 244 3.16 -11.73 -15.29
C GLN A 244 2.77 -12.29 -16.66
N ARG A 245 1.63 -11.87 -17.23
CA ARG A 245 1.19 -12.32 -18.57
C ARG A 245 2.15 -11.85 -19.68
N VAL A 246 2.72 -10.65 -19.52
CA VAL A 246 3.74 -10.12 -20.44
C VAL A 246 5.02 -10.95 -20.34
N ALA A 247 5.45 -11.27 -19.12
CA ALA A 247 6.63 -12.10 -18.87
C ALA A 247 6.48 -13.52 -19.43
N GLU A 248 5.30 -14.13 -19.28
CA GLU A 248 4.98 -15.45 -19.84
C GLU A 248 4.99 -15.45 -21.37
N LYS A 249 4.39 -14.43 -22.02
CA LYS A 249 4.42 -14.30 -23.48
C LYS A 249 5.86 -14.14 -23.99
N ALA A 250 6.69 -13.35 -23.31
CA ALA A 250 8.10 -13.20 -23.64
C ALA A 250 8.87 -14.53 -23.47
N ALA A 251 8.65 -15.25 -22.37
CA ALA A 251 9.29 -16.53 -22.08
C ALA A 251 8.95 -17.60 -23.14
N GLY A 252 7.69 -17.65 -23.60
CA GLY A 252 7.26 -18.51 -24.71
C GLY A 252 7.98 -18.24 -26.03
N HIS A 253 8.61 -17.06 -26.16
CA HIS A 253 9.43 -16.68 -27.31
C HIS A 253 10.93 -16.69 -27.00
N ASN A 254 11.39 -17.44 -25.99
CA ASN A 254 12.80 -17.48 -25.57
C ASN A 254 13.39 -16.09 -25.29
N ALA A 255 12.58 -15.20 -24.70
CA ALA A 255 12.98 -13.86 -24.31
C ALA A 255 12.64 -13.61 -22.83
N ILE A 256 13.26 -12.58 -22.25
CA ILE A 256 13.06 -12.14 -20.88
C ILE A 256 12.41 -10.77 -20.91
N PHE A 257 11.23 -10.66 -20.30
CA PHE A 257 10.72 -9.38 -19.83
C PHE A 257 11.39 -9.04 -18.49
N ALA A 258 12.11 -7.92 -18.45
CA ALA A 258 12.97 -7.55 -17.33
C ALA A 258 12.23 -6.81 -16.21
N VAL A 259 11.06 -6.23 -16.48
CA VAL A 259 10.28 -5.55 -15.45
C VAL A 259 9.54 -6.59 -14.61
N ASP A 260 10.04 -6.86 -13.41
CA ASP A 260 9.58 -7.95 -12.54
C ASP A 260 9.39 -7.54 -11.06
N PRO A 261 8.51 -6.55 -10.78
CA PRO A 261 8.18 -6.20 -9.41
C PRO A 261 7.66 -7.41 -8.62
N THR A 262 7.83 -7.39 -7.28
CA THR A 262 7.31 -8.47 -6.41
C THR A 262 5.80 -8.71 -6.61
N SER A 263 5.05 -7.68 -7.00
CA SER A 263 3.62 -7.74 -7.29
C SER A 263 3.29 -8.12 -8.75
N GLN A 264 4.20 -8.70 -9.54
CA GLN A 264 3.99 -8.99 -10.97
C GLN A 264 2.72 -9.79 -11.30
N ASN A 265 2.21 -10.60 -10.35
CA ASN A 265 0.99 -11.38 -10.51
C ASN A 265 -0.30 -10.52 -10.54
N ALA A 266 -0.23 -9.25 -10.13
CA ALA A 266 -1.39 -8.35 -10.06
C ALA A 266 -1.09 -6.92 -10.55
N SER A 267 0.16 -6.46 -10.48
CA SER A 267 0.57 -5.17 -11.06
C SER A 267 0.39 -5.18 -12.58
N THR A 268 0.07 -4.01 -13.13
CA THR A 268 -0.13 -3.82 -14.56
C THR A 268 0.92 -2.91 -15.16
N ILE A 269 1.10 -2.98 -16.48
CA ILE A 269 2.12 -2.22 -17.21
C ILE A 269 2.02 -0.72 -16.99
N GLY A 270 0.82 -0.14 -16.99
CA GLY A 270 0.62 1.29 -16.74
C GLY A 270 1.11 1.70 -15.35
N GLY A 271 0.83 0.88 -14.33
CA GLY A 271 1.35 1.07 -12.98
C GLY A 271 2.88 0.99 -12.92
N ASN A 272 3.49 0.02 -13.62
CA ASN A 272 4.95 -0.12 -13.66
C ASN A 272 5.63 1.11 -14.27
N ILE A 273 5.06 1.66 -15.34
CA ILE A 273 5.55 2.87 -16.00
C ILE A 273 5.39 4.07 -15.05
N ALA A 274 4.20 4.27 -14.48
CA ALA A 274 3.91 5.39 -13.58
C ALA A 274 4.83 5.43 -12.35
N MET A 275 5.23 4.25 -11.85
CA MET A 275 6.08 4.08 -10.68
C MET A 275 7.57 3.89 -11.01
N ASN A 276 7.93 3.80 -12.29
CA ASN A 276 9.24 3.32 -12.75
C ASN A 276 9.68 2.05 -12.00
N ALA A 277 8.81 1.03 -12.01
CA ALA A 277 9.00 -0.18 -11.23
C ALA A 277 10.33 -0.87 -11.55
N GLY A 278 10.98 -1.36 -10.52
CA GLY A 278 12.13 -2.25 -10.62
C GLY A 278 11.70 -3.69 -10.36
N GLY A 279 12.62 -4.47 -9.80
CA GLY A 279 12.44 -5.88 -9.47
C GLY A 279 13.80 -6.55 -9.34
N LYS A 280 13.83 -7.86 -9.10
CA LYS A 280 15.10 -8.56 -8.87
C LYS A 280 16.01 -8.51 -10.10
N LYS A 281 15.44 -8.45 -11.30
CA LYS A 281 16.16 -8.36 -12.57
C LYS A 281 16.75 -6.99 -12.87
N ALA A 282 16.36 -5.96 -12.12
CA ALA A 282 16.83 -4.60 -12.33
C ALA A 282 18.35 -4.45 -12.12
N VAL A 283 18.97 -5.34 -11.33
CA VAL A 283 20.43 -5.38 -11.17
C VAL A 283 21.15 -5.53 -12.51
N GLN A 284 20.59 -6.32 -13.44
CA GLN A 284 21.14 -6.51 -14.79
C GLN A 284 20.58 -5.52 -15.80
N TRP A 285 19.25 -5.40 -15.88
CA TRP A 285 18.56 -4.75 -17.00
C TRP A 285 17.87 -3.43 -16.63
N GLY A 286 18.02 -2.97 -15.39
CA GLY A 286 17.48 -1.70 -14.92
C GLY A 286 15.99 -1.72 -14.62
N SER A 287 15.47 -0.54 -14.36
CA SER A 287 14.06 -0.26 -14.07
C SER A 287 13.21 -0.25 -15.34
N THR A 288 11.91 0.03 -15.17
CA THR A 288 10.95 0.10 -16.28
C THR A 288 11.41 1.05 -17.39
N LEU A 289 11.89 2.25 -17.05
CA LEU A 289 12.38 3.23 -18.03
C LEU A 289 13.53 2.70 -18.91
N ASP A 290 14.42 1.89 -18.32
CA ASP A 290 15.57 1.32 -19.05
C ASP A 290 15.13 0.36 -20.18
N ASN A 291 13.90 -0.14 -20.12
CA ASN A 291 13.35 -1.16 -21.00
C ASN A 291 12.28 -0.63 -21.98
N LEU A 292 11.91 0.65 -21.91
CA LEU A 292 10.91 1.27 -22.76
C LEU A 292 11.50 1.79 -24.08
N LEU A 293 10.90 1.38 -25.20
CA LEU A 293 11.10 2.02 -26.50
C LEU A 293 10.16 3.19 -26.69
N SER A 294 8.89 3.04 -26.32
CA SER A 294 7.92 4.12 -26.37
C SER A 294 6.72 3.88 -25.45
N TRP A 295 5.98 4.94 -25.11
CA TRP A 295 4.72 4.85 -24.39
C TRP A 295 3.77 5.97 -24.78
N ARG A 296 2.48 5.69 -24.60
CA ARG A 296 1.38 6.63 -24.89
C ARG A 296 0.59 6.94 -23.64
N LEU A 297 0.22 8.20 -23.49
CA LEU A 297 -0.62 8.69 -22.40
C LEU A 297 -1.60 9.76 -22.88
N VAL A 298 -2.61 10.01 -22.05
CA VAL A 298 -3.55 11.12 -22.18
C VAL A 298 -3.35 12.08 -21.03
N THR A 299 -3.09 13.35 -21.32
CA THR A 299 -2.87 14.40 -20.32
C THR A 299 -4.18 14.89 -19.70
N PRO A 300 -4.16 15.66 -18.60
CA PRO A 300 -5.36 16.28 -18.02
C PRO A 300 -6.12 17.21 -18.97
N ASN A 301 -5.46 17.70 -20.04
CA ASN A 301 -6.10 18.52 -21.09
C ASN A 301 -6.85 17.66 -22.12
N ALA A 302 -6.94 16.34 -21.92
CA ALA A 302 -7.48 15.37 -22.88
C ALA A 302 -6.70 15.32 -24.21
N GLU A 303 -5.41 15.66 -24.17
CA GLU A 303 -4.51 15.58 -25.30
C GLU A 303 -3.73 14.27 -25.26
N TRP A 304 -3.48 13.71 -26.43
CA TRP A 304 -2.67 12.51 -26.57
C TRP A 304 -1.19 12.88 -26.63
N LEU A 305 -0.36 12.09 -25.96
CA LEU A 305 1.09 12.22 -25.97
C LEU A 305 1.71 10.85 -26.24
N GLU A 306 2.72 10.81 -27.10
CA GLU A 306 3.61 9.66 -27.30
C GLU A 306 5.04 10.09 -27.01
N VAL A 307 5.71 9.30 -26.17
CA VAL A 307 7.13 9.47 -25.89
C VAL A 307 7.87 8.30 -26.52
N GLU A 308 8.90 8.58 -27.30
CA GLU A 308 9.79 7.59 -27.91
C GLU A 308 11.22 7.80 -27.44
N ARG A 309 11.86 6.73 -26.95
CA ARG A 309 13.27 6.77 -26.55
C ARG A 309 14.14 6.66 -27.80
N LEU A 310 14.87 7.73 -28.08
CA LEU A 310 15.80 7.80 -29.20
C LEU A 310 17.12 7.14 -28.82
N ASN A 311 17.83 6.61 -29.82
CA ASN A 311 19.18 6.05 -29.66
C ASN A 311 19.30 5.02 -28.52
N HIS A 312 18.25 4.23 -28.28
CA HIS A 312 18.20 3.23 -27.21
C HIS A 312 19.30 2.16 -27.40
N HIS A 313 20.24 2.07 -26.45
CA HIS A 313 21.37 1.13 -26.50
C HIS A 313 21.07 -0.29 -26.02
N PHE A 314 19.82 -0.54 -25.64
CA PHE A 314 19.27 -1.83 -25.22
C PHE A 314 19.77 -2.35 -23.87
N GLY A 315 20.29 -1.43 -23.05
CA GLY A 315 20.70 -1.71 -21.69
C GLY A 315 20.31 -0.60 -20.71
N LYS A 316 20.85 -0.70 -19.51
CA LYS A 316 20.67 0.28 -18.43
C LYS A 316 21.22 1.64 -18.84
N ILE A 317 20.47 2.69 -18.54
CA ILE A 317 20.95 4.07 -18.62
C ILE A 317 22.15 4.22 -17.68
N GLN A 318 23.29 4.65 -18.25
CA GLN A 318 24.52 4.91 -17.53
C GLN A 318 24.62 6.38 -17.17
N ALA A 319 25.37 6.70 -16.11
CA ALA A 319 25.55 8.08 -15.65
C ALA A 319 26.17 8.99 -16.72
N THR A 320 26.99 8.44 -17.62
CA THR A 320 27.66 9.16 -18.70
C THR A 320 26.76 9.43 -19.92
N ASP A 321 25.58 8.82 -19.98
CA ASP A 321 24.70 8.94 -21.15
C ASP A 321 24.04 10.32 -21.19
N ILE A 322 23.76 10.79 -22.41
CA ILE A 322 22.67 11.74 -22.64
C ILE A 322 21.52 10.92 -23.22
N VAL A 323 20.42 10.83 -22.48
CA VAL A 323 19.24 10.08 -22.91
C VAL A 323 18.30 11.03 -23.62
N GLU A 324 17.93 10.67 -24.85
CA GLU A 324 17.09 11.50 -25.71
C GLU A 324 15.70 10.88 -25.87
N PHE A 325 14.67 11.72 -25.77
CA PHE A 325 13.28 11.34 -25.96
C PHE A 325 12.61 12.27 -26.98
N SER A 326 11.87 11.71 -27.93
CA SER A 326 10.96 12.45 -28.79
C SER A 326 9.58 12.45 -28.15
N ILE A 327 9.00 13.64 -27.96
CA ILE A 327 7.69 13.84 -27.35
C ILE A 327 6.76 14.42 -28.42
N THR A 328 5.85 13.59 -28.91
CA THR A 328 4.87 13.98 -29.93
C THR A 328 3.51 14.16 -29.27
N ARG A 329 2.88 15.31 -29.50
CA ARG A 329 1.51 15.60 -29.06
C ARG A 329 0.55 15.35 -30.22
N TYR A 330 -0.66 14.86 -29.92
CA TYR A 330 -1.68 14.61 -30.93
C TYR A 330 -3.01 15.22 -30.52
N GLN A 331 -3.86 15.46 -31.52
CA GLN A 331 -5.26 15.84 -31.35
C GLN A 331 -6.03 14.75 -30.60
N THR A 332 -7.29 15.02 -30.25
CA THR A 332 -8.16 14.10 -29.51
C THR A 332 -8.38 12.75 -30.22
N ASP A 333 -8.14 12.67 -31.53
CA ASP A 333 -8.19 11.43 -32.31
C ASP A 333 -7.02 10.46 -32.03
N GLY A 334 -5.99 10.95 -31.33
CA GLY A 334 -4.77 10.20 -31.01
C GLY A 334 -3.93 9.82 -32.22
N LYS A 335 -4.12 10.49 -33.37
CA LYS A 335 -3.44 10.16 -34.63
C LYS A 335 -2.86 11.39 -35.33
N THR A 336 -3.55 12.52 -35.27
CA THR A 336 -3.13 13.74 -35.98
C THR A 336 -2.15 14.54 -35.10
N PRO A 337 -0.87 14.69 -35.50
CA PRO A 337 0.11 15.41 -34.69
C PRO A 337 -0.22 16.90 -34.51
N LEU A 338 0.08 17.42 -33.33
CA LEU A 338 0.00 18.84 -32.97
C LEU A 338 1.40 19.44 -33.04
N GLY A 339 1.85 19.73 -34.27
CA GLY A 339 3.17 20.30 -34.53
C GLY A 339 4.30 19.26 -34.55
N GLU A 340 5.52 19.75 -34.56
CA GLU A 340 6.73 18.93 -34.60
C GLU A 340 7.05 18.32 -33.22
N PRO A 341 7.67 17.13 -33.17
CA PRO A 341 8.07 16.52 -31.91
C PRO A 341 9.09 17.36 -31.14
N GLU A 342 8.91 17.41 -29.82
CA GLU A 342 9.85 18.03 -28.89
C GLU A 342 10.93 17.02 -28.50
N ILE A 343 12.21 17.40 -28.64
CA ILE A 343 13.33 16.54 -28.24
C ILE A 343 13.78 16.92 -26.82
N LEU A 344 13.55 16.00 -25.88
CA LEU A 344 14.02 16.13 -24.50
C LEU A 344 15.35 15.39 -24.34
N ARG A 345 16.36 16.08 -23.81
CA ARG A 345 17.70 15.54 -23.56
C ARG A 345 18.00 15.58 -22.07
N ILE A 346 18.21 14.41 -21.46
CA ILE A 346 18.40 14.28 -20.02
C ILE A 346 19.75 13.62 -19.74
N PRO A 347 20.62 14.24 -18.94
CA PRO A 347 21.82 13.58 -18.46
C PRO A 347 21.48 12.31 -17.65
N GLY A 348 22.20 11.22 -17.87
CA GLY A 348 22.00 9.97 -17.15
C GLY A 348 22.13 10.13 -15.63
N THR A 349 22.99 11.06 -15.17
CA THR A 349 23.13 11.46 -13.77
C THR A 349 21.88 12.10 -13.16
N GLU A 350 21.01 12.71 -13.96
CA GLU A 350 19.74 13.27 -13.50
C GLU A 350 18.65 12.20 -13.36
N ILE A 351 18.71 11.17 -14.20
CA ILE A 351 17.83 9.99 -14.11
C ILE A 351 18.24 9.12 -12.91
N ARG A 352 19.55 8.96 -12.70
CA ARG A 352 20.09 8.13 -11.62
C ARG A 352 21.43 8.68 -11.15
N LYS A 353 21.52 9.09 -9.88
CA LYS A 353 22.79 9.50 -9.28
C LYS A 353 23.86 8.40 -9.41
N PRO A 354 25.14 8.77 -9.62
CA PRO A 354 26.24 7.81 -9.66
C PRO A 354 26.26 6.89 -8.44
N GLY A 355 26.53 5.60 -8.66
CA GLY A 355 26.58 4.59 -7.60
C GLY A 355 25.22 3.99 -7.20
N LEU A 356 24.11 4.59 -7.63
CA LEU A 356 22.78 4.03 -7.35
C LEU A 356 22.34 3.08 -8.47
N GLY A 357 21.59 2.02 -8.11
CA GLY A 357 20.91 1.13 -9.07
C GLY A 357 19.51 1.62 -9.46
N LYS A 358 18.89 2.42 -8.59
CA LYS A 358 17.58 3.09 -8.76
C LYS A 358 17.65 4.42 -8.00
N ASP A 359 17.04 5.47 -8.54
CA ASP A 359 16.96 6.77 -7.86
C ASP A 359 15.50 7.20 -7.78
N VAL A 360 14.98 7.29 -6.56
CA VAL A 360 13.60 7.70 -6.27
C VAL A 360 13.51 9.15 -5.79
N THR A 361 14.65 9.85 -5.68
CA THR A 361 14.73 11.21 -5.11
C THR A 361 14.31 12.28 -6.11
N ASN A 362 14.46 12.02 -7.42
CA ASN A 362 14.07 12.93 -8.48
C ASN A 362 12.75 12.48 -9.12
N LYS A 363 11.62 13.05 -8.71
CA LYS A 363 10.31 12.81 -9.35
C LYS A 363 10.09 13.65 -10.61
N VAL A 364 10.92 14.67 -10.87
CA VAL A 364 10.80 15.55 -12.04
C VAL A 364 11.39 14.90 -13.29
N LEU A 365 12.52 14.19 -13.15
CA LEU A 365 13.22 13.47 -14.22
C LEU A 365 13.37 14.30 -15.50
N GLY A 366 13.97 15.49 -15.42
CA GLY A 366 14.14 16.38 -16.58
C GLY A 366 12.84 16.84 -17.25
N GLY A 367 11.68 16.62 -16.64
CA GLY A 367 10.37 16.87 -17.27
C GLY A 367 9.83 15.69 -18.10
N LEU A 368 10.43 14.50 -18.02
CA LEU A 368 9.97 13.31 -18.72
C LEU A 368 8.52 12.95 -18.31
N PRO A 369 7.57 12.87 -19.25
CA PRO A 369 6.18 12.54 -18.93
C PRO A 369 5.98 11.10 -18.43
N ALA A 370 4.96 10.89 -17.62
CA ALA A 370 4.47 9.62 -17.06
C ALA A 370 5.39 8.92 -16.04
N ILE A 371 6.70 8.89 -16.27
CA ILE A 371 7.66 8.13 -15.48
C ILE A 371 7.86 8.77 -14.10
N GLN A 372 7.63 8.00 -13.03
CA GLN A 372 7.68 8.46 -11.63
C GLN A 372 6.68 9.58 -11.29
N LYS A 373 5.61 9.73 -12.09
CA LYS A 373 4.58 10.74 -11.88
C LYS A 373 3.35 10.21 -11.17
N GLU A 374 3.24 8.89 -11.03
CA GLU A 374 2.17 8.25 -10.25
C GLU A 374 0.77 8.68 -10.74
N GLY A 375 0.62 8.97 -12.04
CA GLY A 375 -0.63 9.42 -12.66
C GLY A 375 -0.92 10.93 -12.56
N CYS A 376 -0.02 11.73 -11.97
CA CYS A 376 -0.24 13.18 -11.78
C CYS A 376 -0.24 13.99 -13.07
N ASP A 377 0.40 13.50 -14.14
CA ASP A 377 0.54 14.21 -15.42
C ASP A 377 -0.19 13.53 -16.59
N GLY A 378 -0.88 12.42 -16.33
CA GLY A 378 -1.74 11.76 -17.31
C GLY A 378 -1.98 10.28 -17.07
N LEU A 379 -2.83 9.70 -17.92
CA LEU A 379 -3.21 8.30 -17.91
C LEU A 379 -2.45 7.56 -19.02
N ILE A 380 -1.59 6.62 -18.64
CA ILE A 380 -0.85 5.75 -19.58
C ILE A 380 -1.81 4.72 -20.17
N THR A 381 -1.72 4.49 -21.48
CA THR A 381 -2.66 3.63 -22.23
C THR A 381 -2.00 2.43 -22.87
N SER A 382 -0.79 2.59 -23.40
CA SER A 382 0.00 1.52 -24.01
C SER A 382 1.48 1.86 -24.07
N ALA A 383 2.32 0.85 -24.27
CA ALA A 383 3.76 1.00 -24.35
C ALA A 383 4.40 -0.09 -25.21
N VAL A 384 5.62 0.16 -25.64
CA VAL A 384 6.48 -0.79 -26.35
C VAL A 384 7.74 -1.02 -25.53
N PHE A 385 7.99 -2.29 -25.20
CA PHE A 385 9.15 -2.70 -24.42
C PHE A 385 10.13 -3.49 -25.27
N ILE A 386 11.42 -3.38 -24.97
CA ILE A 386 12.40 -4.38 -25.41
C ILE A 386 12.28 -5.64 -24.56
N LEU A 387 12.70 -6.76 -25.16
CA LEU A 387 12.84 -8.05 -24.52
C LEU A 387 14.28 -8.53 -24.65
N HIS A 388 14.83 -9.05 -23.55
CA HIS A 388 16.21 -9.51 -23.49
C HIS A 388 16.32 -10.96 -23.95
N PRO A 389 17.44 -11.37 -24.56
CA PRO A 389 17.67 -12.77 -24.88
C PRO A 389 17.68 -13.61 -23.59
N LYS A 390 17.08 -14.80 -23.64
CA LYS A 390 17.15 -15.76 -22.53
C LYS A 390 18.50 -16.47 -22.55
N PRO A 391 19.34 -16.35 -21.50
CA PRO A 391 20.59 -17.11 -21.42
C PRO A 391 20.34 -18.62 -21.40
N LYS A 392 21.28 -19.41 -21.94
CA LYS A 392 21.13 -20.88 -22.00
C LYS A 392 21.19 -21.56 -20.64
N TYR A 393 22.03 -21.06 -19.74
CA TYR A 393 22.29 -21.67 -18.45
C TYR A 393 22.00 -20.68 -17.32
N LEU A 394 21.37 -21.19 -16.27
CA LEU A 394 21.08 -20.46 -15.03
C LEU A 394 21.55 -21.33 -13.85
N ARG A 395 22.07 -20.68 -12.81
CA ARG A 395 22.33 -21.24 -11.49
C ARG A 395 21.81 -20.26 -10.45
N THR A 396 21.15 -20.77 -9.42
CA THR A 396 20.76 -19.94 -8.26
C THR A 396 21.67 -20.31 -7.10
N VAL A 397 22.37 -19.33 -6.53
CA VAL A 397 23.20 -19.48 -5.34
C VAL A 397 22.42 -18.99 -4.12
N CYS A 398 22.48 -19.76 -3.05
CA CYS A 398 21.87 -19.45 -1.75
C CYS A 398 22.98 -19.42 -0.71
N LEU A 399 23.15 -18.29 -0.04
CA LEU A 399 24.18 -18.08 0.97
C LEU A 399 23.51 -17.78 2.32
N GLU A 400 23.81 -18.59 3.33
CA GLU A 400 23.26 -18.48 4.68
C GLU A 400 24.34 -17.93 5.63
N PHE A 401 24.08 -16.77 6.23
CA PHE A 401 24.96 -16.14 7.21
C PHE A 401 24.40 -16.33 8.62
N PHE A 402 25.21 -16.91 9.50
CA PHE A 402 24.87 -17.20 10.90
C PHE A 402 25.61 -16.26 11.87
N GLY A 403 25.23 -16.29 13.15
CA GLY A 403 25.82 -15.44 14.19
C GLY A 403 25.31 -13.99 14.17
N SER A 404 25.69 -13.21 15.18
CA SER A 404 25.14 -11.85 15.43
C SER A 404 25.74 -10.74 14.57
N ASP A 405 26.83 -10.99 13.85
CA ASP A 405 27.57 -9.96 13.11
C ASP A 405 27.18 -9.91 11.62
N LEU A 406 26.18 -9.10 11.30
CA LEU A 406 25.73 -8.85 9.93
C LEU A 406 26.76 -8.12 9.07
N LYS A 407 27.83 -7.56 9.67
CA LYS A 407 28.93 -6.91 8.93
C LYS A 407 29.72 -7.91 8.09
N LYS A 408 29.57 -9.21 8.32
CA LYS A 408 30.18 -10.26 7.49
C LYS A 408 29.46 -10.46 6.16
N ALA A 409 28.14 -10.24 6.11
CA ALA A 409 27.34 -10.46 4.90
C ALA A 409 27.50 -9.34 3.86
N VAL A 410 27.69 -8.09 4.30
CA VAL A 410 27.80 -6.93 3.41
C VAL A 410 29.02 -6.99 2.46
N PRO A 411 30.24 -7.31 2.93
CA PRO A 411 31.39 -7.53 2.04
C PRO A 411 31.12 -8.58 0.97
N ALA A 412 30.43 -9.68 1.30
CA ALA A 412 30.10 -10.72 0.33
C ALA A 412 29.22 -10.19 -0.81
N ILE A 413 28.25 -9.31 -0.51
CA ILE A 413 27.43 -8.63 -1.53
C ILE A 413 28.30 -7.74 -2.42
N VAL A 414 29.14 -6.89 -1.82
CA VAL A 414 30.00 -5.94 -2.54
C VAL A 414 31.03 -6.66 -3.42
N GLU A 415 31.69 -7.69 -2.89
CA GLU A 415 32.68 -8.49 -3.60
C GLU A 415 32.05 -9.30 -4.74
N THR A 416 30.87 -9.88 -4.51
CA THR A 416 30.11 -10.59 -5.56
C THR A 416 29.76 -9.63 -6.70
N LYS A 417 29.26 -8.44 -6.38
CA LYS A 417 28.94 -7.42 -7.38
C LYS A 417 30.17 -6.99 -8.17
N ALA A 418 31.27 -6.68 -7.48
CA ALA A 418 32.54 -6.28 -8.09
C ALA A 418 33.17 -7.39 -8.94
N TYR A 419 32.94 -8.66 -8.60
CA TYR A 419 33.33 -9.80 -9.42
C TYR A 419 32.55 -9.80 -10.74
N PHE A 420 31.23 -9.72 -10.71
CA PHE A 420 30.40 -9.73 -11.93
C PHE A 420 30.60 -8.51 -12.81
N ASP A 421 30.93 -7.34 -12.25
CA ASP A 421 31.27 -6.15 -13.04
C ASP A 421 32.51 -6.35 -13.95
N LYS A 422 33.32 -7.38 -13.67
CA LYS A 422 34.50 -7.77 -14.46
C LYS A 422 34.25 -8.97 -15.39
N GLN A 423 33.04 -9.56 -15.37
CA GLN A 423 32.71 -10.73 -16.17
C GLN A 423 31.79 -10.34 -17.35
N PRO A 424 32.29 -10.30 -18.60
CA PRO A 424 31.47 -9.94 -19.75
C PRO A 424 30.47 -11.04 -20.15
N ASP A 425 30.81 -12.31 -19.90
CA ASP A 425 30.08 -13.48 -20.42
C ASP A 425 29.13 -14.12 -19.39
N VAL A 426 29.10 -13.61 -18.16
CA VAL A 426 28.26 -14.13 -17.08
C VAL A 426 27.51 -12.99 -16.41
N LEU A 427 26.20 -13.13 -16.34
CA LEU A 427 25.27 -12.11 -15.91
C LEU A 427 24.83 -12.36 -14.47
N LEU A 428 24.93 -11.32 -13.64
CA LEU A 428 24.22 -11.23 -12.37
C LEU A 428 22.78 -10.81 -12.64
N THR A 429 21.87 -11.78 -12.76
CA THR A 429 20.47 -11.54 -13.18
C THR A 429 19.48 -11.36 -12.03
N GLY A 430 19.91 -11.62 -10.80
CA GLY A 430 19.14 -11.37 -9.59
C GLY A 430 20.04 -11.42 -8.36
N MET A 431 19.77 -10.55 -7.39
CA MET A 431 20.48 -10.53 -6.11
C MET A 431 19.55 -9.93 -5.05
N GLU A 432 19.11 -10.75 -4.10
CA GLU A 432 18.15 -10.37 -3.05
C GLU A 432 18.63 -10.88 -1.70
N HIS A 433 18.44 -10.08 -0.65
CA HIS A 433 18.72 -10.50 0.72
C HIS A 433 17.45 -10.52 1.57
N LEU A 434 17.41 -11.39 2.59
CA LEU A 434 16.32 -11.51 3.55
C LEU A 434 16.91 -11.63 4.96
N ASP A 435 16.37 -10.89 5.92
CA ASP A 435 16.76 -10.98 7.33
C ASP A 435 16.04 -12.12 8.07
N GLU A 436 16.53 -12.44 9.28
CA GLU A 436 15.96 -13.48 10.14
C GLU A 436 14.44 -13.32 10.39
N ARG A 437 13.95 -12.08 10.54
CA ARG A 437 12.53 -11.81 10.86
C ARG A 437 11.66 -12.19 9.67
N TYR A 438 12.09 -11.89 8.45
CA TYR A 438 11.46 -12.35 7.22
C TYR A 438 11.54 -13.86 7.07
N LEU A 439 12.71 -14.48 7.32
CA LEU A 439 12.88 -15.93 7.24
C LEU A 439 11.95 -16.68 8.19
N ARG A 440 11.80 -16.18 9.42
CA ARG A 440 10.86 -16.70 10.41
C ARG A 440 9.42 -16.61 9.92
N ALA A 441 9.04 -15.47 9.36
CA ALA A 441 7.68 -15.23 8.88
C ALA A 441 7.31 -16.09 7.66
N VAL A 442 8.25 -16.39 6.76
CA VAL A 442 8.02 -17.30 5.61
C VAL A 442 8.19 -18.78 5.94
N LYS A 443 8.47 -19.10 7.22
CA LYS A 443 8.81 -20.46 7.68
C LYS A 443 9.95 -21.07 6.85
N TYR A 444 11.02 -20.30 6.71
CA TYR A 444 12.20 -20.71 5.97
C TYR A 444 12.76 -22.04 6.51
N SER A 445 13.21 -22.89 5.61
CA SER A 445 13.91 -24.13 5.96
C SER A 445 15.41 -23.95 5.70
N THR A 446 16.18 -23.91 6.79
CA THR A 446 17.64 -23.82 6.77
C THR A 446 18.24 -24.99 6.00
N LYS A 447 19.16 -24.69 5.09
CA LYS A 447 19.84 -25.69 4.24
C LYS A 447 21.10 -26.22 4.90
N ALA A 448 21.80 -25.37 5.64
CA ALA A 448 22.89 -25.79 6.49
C ALA A 448 22.41 -26.74 7.60
N PRO A 449 23.26 -27.65 8.10
CA PRO A 449 22.95 -28.54 9.21
C PRO A 449 22.94 -27.80 10.56
N GLN A 450 22.20 -26.68 10.63
CA GLN A 450 22.05 -25.85 11.81
C GLN A 450 20.57 -25.79 12.22
N HIS A 451 20.32 -25.69 13.53
CA HIS A 451 18.96 -25.57 14.08
C HIS A 451 18.45 -24.14 14.12
N GLU A 452 19.35 -23.15 14.06
CA GLU A 452 18.98 -21.74 14.04
C GLU A 452 18.66 -21.25 12.62
N LEU A 453 17.90 -20.16 12.56
CA LEU A 453 17.67 -19.45 11.31
C LEU A 453 18.90 -18.59 10.98
N PRO A 454 19.30 -18.50 9.71
CA PRO A 454 20.29 -17.52 9.28
C PRO A 454 19.86 -16.12 9.71
N LYS A 455 20.82 -15.29 10.15
CA LYS A 455 20.54 -13.87 10.39
C LYS A 455 20.33 -13.10 9.08
N MET A 456 21.00 -13.54 8.02
CA MET A 456 20.80 -13.05 6.67
C MET A 456 20.91 -14.20 5.66
N LEU A 457 20.01 -14.19 4.70
CA LEU A 457 20.02 -15.05 3.52
C LEU A 457 20.30 -14.18 2.29
N LEU A 458 21.19 -14.62 1.40
CA LEU A 458 21.43 -13.98 0.11
C LEU A 458 21.12 -14.98 -1.03
N LEU A 459 20.22 -14.59 -1.92
CA LEU A 459 19.82 -15.35 -3.11
C LEU A 459 20.33 -14.65 -4.37
N ILE A 460 21.04 -15.38 -5.22
CA ILE A 460 21.71 -14.83 -6.41
C ILE A 460 21.38 -15.68 -7.64
N ASP A 461 20.88 -15.06 -8.70
CA ASP A 461 20.68 -15.69 -10.00
C ASP A 461 21.83 -15.35 -10.94
N ILE A 462 22.59 -16.37 -11.35
CA ILE A 462 23.76 -16.28 -12.23
C ILE A 462 23.41 -16.94 -13.56
N ALA A 463 23.50 -16.19 -14.65
CA ALA A 463 23.10 -16.67 -15.97
C ALA A 463 24.16 -16.43 -17.04
N GLY A 464 24.17 -17.23 -18.10
CA GLY A 464 25.09 -17.05 -19.22
C GLY A 464 24.91 -18.14 -20.29
N ASP A 465 25.67 -18.02 -21.38
CA ASP A 465 25.58 -18.95 -22.50
C ASP A 465 26.60 -20.10 -22.46
N SER A 466 27.53 -20.04 -21.51
CA SER A 466 28.53 -21.08 -21.25
C SER A 466 28.27 -21.72 -19.89
N GLU A 467 27.90 -23.01 -19.88
CA GLU A 467 27.65 -23.76 -18.65
C GLU A 467 28.87 -23.73 -17.72
N LYS A 468 30.07 -23.91 -18.29
CA LYS A 468 31.34 -23.90 -17.53
C LYS A 468 31.58 -22.55 -16.87
N ALA A 469 31.32 -21.45 -17.59
CA ALA A 469 31.51 -20.10 -17.06
C ALA A 469 30.51 -19.79 -15.92
N VAL A 470 29.24 -20.14 -16.12
CA VAL A 470 28.19 -19.98 -15.09
C VAL A 470 28.49 -20.82 -13.85
N ALA A 471 28.93 -22.08 -14.03
CA ALA A 471 29.31 -22.94 -12.93
C ALA A 471 30.53 -22.40 -12.15
N ALA A 472 31.57 -21.95 -12.87
CA ALA A 472 32.75 -21.36 -12.24
C ALA A 472 32.41 -20.08 -11.46
N ALA A 473 31.55 -19.22 -12.01
CA ALA A 473 31.08 -18.02 -11.33
C ALA A 473 30.27 -18.37 -10.07
N ALA A 474 29.39 -19.36 -10.12
CA ALA A 474 28.64 -19.80 -8.95
C ALA A 474 29.55 -20.35 -7.84
N SER A 475 30.56 -21.15 -8.19
CA SER A 475 31.56 -21.63 -7.24
C SER A 475 32.40 -20.50 -6.65
N GLU A 476 32.76 -19.49 -7.45
CA GLU A 476 33.52 -18.34 -6.97
C GLU A 476 32.71 -17.48 -5.99
N VAL A 477 31.43 -17.26 -6.25
CA VAL A 477 30.52 -16.57 -5.32
C VAL A 477 30.44 -17.31 -3.98
N VAL A 478 30.29 -18.63 -4.00
CA VAL A 478 30.32 -19.44 -2.76
C VAL A 478 31.68 -19.31 -2.06
N ARG A 479 32.80 -19.34 -2.80
CA ARG A 479 34.14 -19.17 -2.22
C ARG A 479 34.31 -17.81 -1.53
N LEU A 480 33.83 -16.72 -2.15
CA LEU A 480 33.85 -15.37 -1.57
C LEU A 480 33.01 -15.31 -0.29
N ALA A 481 31.81 -15.91 -0.31
CA ALA A 481 30.92 -15.94 0.84
C ALA A 481 31.46 -16.80 1.99
N ASN A 482 32.07 -17.96 1.70
CA ASN A 482 32.69 -18.82 2.71
C ASN A 482 33.86 -18.11 3.41
N ALA A 483 34.60 -17.25 2.71
CA ALA A 483 35.64 -16.40 3.32
C ALA A 483 35.06 -15.38 4.33
N ARG A 484 33.73 -15.20 4.33
CA ARG A 484 32.94 -14.39 5.27
C ARG A 484 32.06 -15.26 6.18
N GLU A 485 32.40 -16.53 6.36
CA GLU A 485 31.71 -17.50 7.24
C GLU A 485 30.26 -17.81 6.83
N ALA A 486 29.91 -17.61 5.56
CA ALA A 486 28.63 -18.07 5.02
C ALA A 486 28.67 -19.56 4.68
N GLU A 487 27.51 -20.21 4.74
CA GLU A 487 27.27 -21.52 4.14
C GLU A 487 26.64 -21.34 2.74
N GLY A 488 27.24 -21.92 1.71
CA GLY A 488 26.84 -21.70 0.32
C GLY A 488 26.28 -22.93 -0.39
N PHE A 489 25.13 -22.77 -1.06
CA PHE A 489 24.42 -23.82 -1.80
C PHE A 489 24.15 -23.38 -3.24
N ILE A 490 24.24 -24.31 -4.20
CA ILE A 490 24.01 -24.02 -5.63
C ILE A 490 22.86 -24.89 -6.14
N ALA A 491 21.79 -24.24 -6.63
CA ALA A 491 20.69 -24.87 -7.33
C ALA A 491 20.94 -24.88 -8.85
N VAL A 492 20.99 -26.09 -9.41
CA VAL A 492 21.32 -26.37 -10.82
C VAL A 492 20.07 -26.59 -11.66
N THR A 493 19.10 -27.36 -11.15
CA THR A 493 17.90 -27.71 -11.91
C THR A 493 16.82 -26.63 -11.75
N PRO A 494 15.92 -26.46 -12.73
CA PRO A 494 14.81 -25.50 -12.64
C PRO A 494 13.96 -25.69 -11.37
N GLU A 495 13.74 -26.93 -10.95
CA GLU A 495 12.95 -27.26 -9.75
C GLU A 495 13.65 -26.77 -8.48
N ALA A 496 14.96 -26.98 -8.37
CA ALA A 496 15.75 -26.50 -7.23
C ALA A 496 15.85 -24.96 -7.20
N GLN A 497 15.98 -24.34 -8.37
CA GLN A 497 16.00 -22.88 -8.50
C GLN A 497 14.66 -22.28 -8.06
N GLN A 498 13.55 -22.86 -8.53
CA GLN A 498 12.21 -22.46 -8.13
C GLN A 498 12.01 -22.65 -6.61
N LEU A 499 12.48 -23.75 -6.04
CA LEU A 499 12.39 -24.01 -4.60
C LEU A 499 13.12 -22.92 -3.79
N PHE A 500 14.31 -22.51 -4.20
CA PHE A 500 15.07 -21.44 -3.52
C PHE A 500 14.31 -20.10 -3.59
N TRP A 501 13.69 -19.78 -4.72
CA TRP A 501 12.93 -18.53 -4.89
C TRP A 501 11.51 -18.57 -4.33
N GLN A 502 10.95 -19.75 -4.05
CA GLN A 502 9.59 -19.89 -3.53
C GLN A 502 9.44 -19.20 -2.17
N ASP A 503 10.49 -19.26 -1.34
CA ASP A 503 10.50 -18.61 -0.02
C ASP A 503 10.35 -17.09 -0.13
N ARG A 504 10.98 -16.47 -1.14
CA ARG A 504 10.84 -15.04 -1.44
C ARG A 504 9.43 -14.68 -1.92
N ALA A 505 8.79 -15.53 -2.72
CA ALA A 505 7.43 -15.29 -3.20
C ALA A 505 6.40 -15.27 -2.05
N ARG A 506 6.65 -16.04 -0.98
CA ARG A 506 5.80 -16.03 0.23
C ARG A 506 5.90 -14.74 1.05
N VAL A 507 6.92 -13.90 0.82
CA VAL A 507 7.06 -12.62 1.55
C VAL A 507 5.87 -11.70 1.34
N ALA A 508 5.33 -11.65 0.11
CA ALA A 508 4.14 -10.85 -0.19
C ALA A 508 2.89 -11.35 0.56
N ALA A 509 2.82 -12.65 0.85
CA ALA A 509 1.71 -13.25 1.61
C ALA A 509 1.78 -12.94 3.12
N ILE A 510 2.95 -12.60 3.66
CA ILE A 510 3.06 -12.15 5.07
C ILE A 510 2.31 -10.83 5.28
N ALA A 511 2.25 -9.97 4.26
CA ALA A 511 1.46 -8.74 4.33
C ALA A 511 -0.03 -9.02 4.56
N ALA A 512 -0.55 -10.17 4.10
CA ALA A 512 -1.94 -10.57 4.33
C ALA A 512 -2.24 -11.02 5.77
N HIS A 513 -1.20 -11.32 6.57
CA HIS A 513 -1.33 -11.80 7.94
C HIS A 513 -0.86 -10.79 9.00
N THR A 514 -0.28 -9.66 8.59
CA THR A 514 0.07 -8.56 9.49
C THR A 514 -1.15 -7.67 9.69
N ASN A 515 -2.08 -8.15 10.52
CA ASN A 515 -3.25 -7.38 10.94
C ASN A 515 -2.81 -6.13 11.71
N ALA A 516 -2.93 -4.98 11.03
CA ALA A 516 -2.81 -3.60 11.51
C ALA A 516 -1.41 -3.14 11.98
N PHE A 517 -0.96 -2.01 11.42
CA PHE A 517 0.25 -1.22 11.77
C PHE A 517 1.60 -1.67 11.18
N LYS A 518 1.64 -2.08 9.90
CA LYS A 518 2.91 -2.16 9.16
C LYS A 518 3.26 -0.80 8.55
N ILE A 519 4.35 -0.18 9.00
CA ILE A 519 4.96 0.97 8.33
C ILE A 519 5.98 0.42 7.32
N ASN A 520 5.79 0.74 6.04
CA ASN A 520 6.71 0.35 4.98
C ASN A 520 7.63 1.52 4.64
N GLU A 521 8.93 1.25 4.56
CA GLU A 521 9.93 2.19 4.04
C GLU A 521 10.64 1.54 2.85
N ASP A 522 10.70 2.26 1.72
CA ASP A 522 11.47 1.89 0.52
C ASP A 522 12.60 2.90 0.35
N VAL A 523 13.81 2.50 0.74
CA VAL A 523 14.98 3.38 0.83
C VAL A 523 16.10 2.92 -0.09
N VAL A 524 16.91 3.88 -0.54
CA VAL A 524 18.11 3.60 -1.32
C VAL A 524 19.33 3.89 -0.46
N ILE A 525 20.15 2.87 -0.21
CA ILE A 525 21.33 2.93 0.67
C ILE A 525 22.56 2.48 -0.14
N PRO A 526 23.71 3.16 -0.02
CA PRO A 526 24.97 2.66 -0.55
C PRO A 526 25.30 1.27 0.02
N LEU A 527 25.70 0.32 -0.83
CA LEU A 527 25.85 -1.09 -0.43
C LEU A 527 26.82 -1.26 0.75
N GLU A 528 27.90 -0.50 0.77
CA GLU A 528 28.92 -0.50 1.82
C GLU A 528 28.41 0.00 3.19
N ARG A 529 27.25 0.64 3.25
CA ARG A 529 26.61 1.15 4.47
C ARG A 529 25.42 0.30 4.93
N LEU A 530 25.14 -0.82 4.27
CA LEU A 530 23.97 -1.65 4.59
C LEU A 530 23.99 -2.20 6.03
N ALA A 531 25.16 -2.56 6.55
CA ALA A 531 25.30 -3.04 7.92
C ALA A 531 25.04 -1.93 8.93
N ASP A 532 25.64 -0.75 8.72
CA ASP A 532 25.40 0.42 9.57
C ASP A 532 23.91 0.78 9.62
N TYR A 533 23.23 0.73 8.47
CA TYR A 533 21.78 0.97 8.41
C TYR A 533 21.00 -0.05 9.24
N ASN A 534 21.31 -1.33 9.11
CA ASN A 534 20.63 -2.38 9.87
C ASN A 534 20.86 -2.24 11.38
N ASP A 535 22.10 -1.98 11.81
CA ASP A 535 22.45 -1.78 13.22
C ASP A 535 21.64 -0.62 13.84
N GLU A 536 21.49 0.49 13.11
CA GLU A 536 20.71 1.64 13.56
C GLU A 536 19.19 1.36 13.60
N ILE A 537 18.65 0.64 12.62
CA ILE A 537 17.24 0.23 12.65
C ILE A 537 16.96 -0.71 13.84
N GLU A 538 17.87 -1.63 14.14
CA GLU A 538 17.72 -2.51 15.31
C GLU A 538 17.85 -1.73 16.63
N ARG A 539 18.75 -0.75 16.71
CA ARG A 539 18.83 0.17 17.86
C ARG A 539 17.50 0.90 18.06
N ILE A 540 16.94 1.51 17.01
CA ILE A 540 15.65 2.20 17.08
C ILE A 540 14.55 1.23 17.54
N ASN A 541 14.53 0.00 17.01
CA ASN A 541 13.57 -1.02 17.43
C ASN A 541 13.67 -1.31 18.93
N ILE A 542 14.89 -1.48 19.48
CA ILE A 542 15.12 -1.74 20.90
C ILE A 542 14.68 -0.54 21.75
N GLU A 543 15.11 0.66 21.39
CA GLU A 543 14.78 1.90 22.10
C GLU A 543 13.27 2.14 22.15
N GLN A 544 12.60 2.14 21.00
CA GLN A 544 11.16 2.40 20.90
C GLN A 544 10.33 1.29 21.56
N SER A 545 10.72 0.03 21.36
CA SER A 545 10.03 -1.11 21.99
C SER A 545 10.17 -1.09 23.51
N THR A 546 11.32 -0.68 24.03
CA THR A 546 11.57 -0.59 25.49
C THR A 546 10.85 0.61 26.09
N ALA A 547 10.94 1.78 25.45
CA ALA A 547 10.20 2.99 25.85
C ALA A 547 8.67 2.74 25.89
N ASN A 548 8.12 1.99 24.92
CA ASN A 548 6.71 1.60 24.93
C ASN A 548 6.35 0.73 26.13
N LYS A 549 7.17 -0.28 26.45
CA LYS A 549 6.95 -1.14 27.62
C LYS A 549 6.97 -0.32 28.92
N LEU A 550 7.94 0.58 29.05
CA LEU A 550 8.04 1.47 30.22
C LEU A 550 6.80 2.37 30.36
N ARG A 551 6.35 3.02 29.28
CA ARG A 551 5.12 3.82 29.29
C ARG A 551 3.87 3.02 29.65
N ILE A 552 3.77 1.78 29.18
CA ILE A 552 2.66 0.87 29.54
C ILE A 552 2.71 0.55 31.03
N ILE A 553 3.89 0.21 31.55
CA ILE A 553 4.08 -0.09 32.98
C ILE A 553 3.69 1.12 33.83
N GLU A 554 4.18 2.32 33.47
CA GLU A 554 3.82 3.57 34.15
C GLU A 554 2.31 3.82 34.14
N ALA A 555 1.66 3.72 32.99
CA ALA A 555 0.22 3.90 32.89
C ALA A 555 -0.58 2.90 33.74
N ILE A 556 -0.13 1.64 33.82
CA ILE A 556 -0.76 0.63 34.67
C ILE A 556 -0.52 0.95 36.16
N LEU A 557 0.69 1.33 36.55
CA LEU A 557 1.01 1.72 37.92
C LEU A 557 0.19 2.94 38.35
N ASP A 558 0.07 3.95 37.50
CA ASP A 558 -0.77 5.14 37.72
C ASP A 558 -2.23 4.74 37.90
N TYR A 559 -2.76 3.87 37.03
CA TYR A 559 -4.11 3.35 37.16
C TYR A 559 -4.31 2.60 38.48
N LEU A 560 -3.40 1.70 38.88
CA LEU A 560 -3.49 0.97 40.15
C LEU A 560 -3.43 1.89 41.38
N ASN A 561 -2.78 3.04 41.26
CA ASN A 561 -2.71 4.08 42.30
C ASN A 561 -3.91 5.04 42.29
N SER A 562 -4.67 5.07 41.19
CA SER A 562 -5.76 6.01 40.99
C SER A 562 -7.00 5.66 41.83
N PRO A 563 -7.80 6.67 42.23
CA PRO A 563 -9.15 6.45 42.76
C PRO A 563 -10.09 5.72 41.78
N GLU A 564 -9.79 5.75 40.48
CA GLU A 564 -10.56 5.11 39.42
C GLU A 564 -10.52 3.58 39.55
N PHE A 565 -9.36 3.00 39.89
CA PHE A 565 -9.26 1.55 40.14
C PHE A 565 -10.28 1.08 41.17
N GLN A 566 -10.44 1.81 42.28
CA GLN A 566 -11.41 1.46 43.33
C GLN A 566 -12.87 1.53 42.84
N LYS A 567 -13.17 2.41 41.88
CA LYS A 567 -14.50 2.49 41.25
C LYS A 567 -14.73 1.36 40.25
N ASP A 568 -13.67 0.90 39.58
CA ASP A 568 -13.72 -0.19 38.59
C ASP A 568 -13.75 -1.58 39.22
N VAL A 569 -13.42 -1.73 40.51
CA VAL A 569 -13.65 -2.97 41.26
C VAL A 569 -15.17 -3.21 41.39
N LYS A 570 -15.68 -4.12 40.56
CA LYS A 570 -17.11 -4.48 40.52
C LYS A 570 -17.47 -5.48 41.61
N TRP A 571 -17.72 -4.96 42.81
CA TRP A 571 -18.20 -5.76 43.95
C TRP A 571 -19.48 -6.55 43.66
N GLU A 572 -20.33 -6.05 42.76
CA GLU A 572 -21.58 -6.69 42.33
C GLU A 572 -21.37 -7.95 41.48
N SER A 573 -20.15 -8.17 40.95
CA SER A 573 -19.78 -9.34 40.14
C SER A 573 -18.98 -10.40 40.89
N ILE A 574 -18.60 -10.10 42.14
CA ILE A 574 -17.92 -11.04 43.03
C ILE A 574 -19.00 -11.80 43.79
N GLU A 575 -18.96 -13.13 43.72
CA GLU A 575 -19.99 -14.06 44.25
C GLU A 575 -20.34 -13.83 45.73
N TYR A 576 -19.47 -13.14 46.48
CA TYR A 576 -19.58 -12.86 47.92
C TYR A 576 -19.71 -11.36 48.27
N GLY A 577 -19.84 -10.45 47.28
CA GLY A 577 -20.00 -9.01 47.53
C GLY A 577 -18.79 -8.34 48.20
N ARG A 578 -19.00 -7.15 48.79
CA ARG A 578 -17.95 -6.42 49.53
C ARG A 578 -17.86 -6.93 50.97
N SER A 579 -16.67 -7.37 51.37
CA SER A 579 -16.33 -7.79 52.74
C SER A 579 -14.92 -7.33 53.08
N GLU A 580 -14.57 -7.24 54.37
CA GLU A 580 -13.20 -6.90 54.79
C GLU A 580 -12.16 -7.88 54.22
N GLU A 581 -12.53 -9.17 54.13
CA GLU A 581 -11.69 -10.21 53.54
C GLU A 581 -11.47 -9.98 52.03
N ASN A 582 -12.53 -9.66 51.28
CA ASN A 582 -12.42 -9.40 49.85
C ASN A 582 -11.66 -8.08 49.57
N ASP A 583 -11.87 -7.04 50.38
CA ASP A 583 -11.10 -5.79 50.33
C ASP A 583 -9.60 -6.08 50.56
N ALA A 584 -9.26 -6.93 51.54
CA ALA A 584 -7.88 -7.35 51.81
C ALA A 584 -7.27 -8.17 50.66
N ILE A 585 -8.02 -9.08 50.05
CA ILE A 585 -7.56 -9.88 48.89
C ILE A 585 -7.25 -8.98 47.69
N ILE A 586 -8.12 -8.01 47.40
CA ILE A 586 -7.92 -7.07 46.29
C ILE A 586 -6.69 -6.20 46.53
N GLU A 587 -6.52 -5.67 47.74
CA GLU A 587 -5.34 -4.85 48.05
C GLU A 587 -4.04 -5.68 48.01
N ALA A 588 -4.06 -6.92 48.49
CA ALA A 588 -2.91 -7.83 48.38
C ALA A 588 -2.53 -8.12 46.92
N LYS A 589 -3.53 -8.36 46.05
CA LYS A 589 -3.30 -8.56 44.60
C LYS A 589 -2.78 -7.29 43.92
N LYS A 590 -3.32 -6.13 44.27
CA LYS A 590 -2.84 -4.83 43.79
C LYS A 590 -1.39 -4.60 44.18
N GLN A 591 -1.01 -4.89 45.43
CA GLN A 591 0.36 -4.74 45.89
C GLN A 591 1.31 -5.72 45.17
N ALA A 592 0.92 -6.98 45.02
CA ALA A 592 1.70 -7.97 44.26
C ALA A 592 1.92 -7.55 42.80
N ALA A 593 0.87 -7.04 42.14
CA ALA A 593 0.96 -6.53 40.77
C ALA A 593 1.93 -5.35 40.66
N LYS A 594 1.87 -4.39 41.59
CA LYS A 594 2.81 -3.26 41.62
C LYS A 594 4.25 -3.71 41.78
N THR A 595 4.54 -4.56 42.76
CA THR A 595 5.89 -5.06 43.01
C THR A 595 6.46 -5.77 41.78
N HIS A 596 5.65 -6.59 41.10
CA HIS A 596 6.06 -7.25 39.88
C HIS A 596 6.35 -6.26 38.74
N LEU A 597 5.50 -5.26 38.55
CA LEU A 597 5.67 -4.23 37.53
C LEU A 597 6.90 -3.36 37.79
N GLU A 598 7.19 -3.01 39.04
CA GLU A 598 8.38 -2.24 39.43
C GLU A 598 9.67 -3.02 39.15
N GLN A 599 9.71 -4.32 39.46
CA GLN A 599 10.84 -5.19 39.13
C GLN A 599 11.08 -5.25 37.62
N ILE A 600 10.02 -5.45 36.83
CA ILE A 600 10.13 -5.48 35.37
C ILE A 600 10.59 -4.11 34.83
N ARG A 601 10.10 -3.01 35.40
CA ARG A 601 10.49 -1.65 35.03
C ARG A 601 11.99 -1.45 35.23
N GLU A 602 12.53 -1.89 36.37
CA GLU A 602 13.96 -1.78 36.69
C GLU A 602 14.84 -2.60 35.74
N VAL A 603 14.39 -3.81 35.37
CA VAL A 603 15.07 -4.64 34.35
C VAL A 603 15.13 -3.91 33.01
N TRP A 604 14.01 -3.35 32.54
CA TRP A 604 13.98 -2.62 31.26
C TRP A 604 14.82 -1.34 31.29
N HIS A 605 14.82 -0.59 32.40
CA HIS A 605 15.70 0.57 32.57
C HIS A 605 17.17 0.16 32.52
N THR A 606 17.54 -0.92 33.21
CA THR A 606 18.92 -1.42 33.22
C THR A 606 19.37 -1.80 31.80
N LEU A 607 18.53 -2.54 31.06
CA LEU A 607 18.83 -2.96 29.70
C LEU A 607 19.02 -1.78 28.74
N ILE A 608 18.19 -0.73 28.84
CA ILE A 608 18.31 0.43 27.95
C ILE A 608 19.50 1.31 28.33
N ASP A 609 19.75 1.52 29.62
CA ASP A 609 20.88 2.32 30.12
C ASP A 609 22.22 1.65 29.80
N GLN A 610 22.24 0.32 29.73
CA GLN A 610 23.41 -0.50 29.43
C GLN A 610 23.42 -1.02 27.98
N MET A 611 22.59 -0.50 27.09
CA MET A 611 22.45 -1.04 25.72
C MET A 611 23.77 -1.07 24.92
N ASN A 612 24.69 -0.15 25.20
CA ASN A 612 26.01 -0.10 24.55
C ASN A 612 27.11 -0.79 25.35
N ALA A 613 26.80 -1.29 26.55
CA ALA A 613 27.77 -2.05 27.34
C ALA A 613 27.97 -3.43 26.69
N PRO A 614 29.19 -3.99 26.74
CA PRO A 614 29.39 -5.39 26.37
C PRO A 614 28.45 -6.28 27.18
N ALA A 615 27.81 -7.24 26.53
CA ALA A 615 27.09 -8.27 27.26
C ALA A 615 28.10 -9.01 28.17
N SER A 616 27.90 -8.94 29.48
CA SER A 616 28.60 -9.84 30.41
C SER A 616 28.02 -11.24 30.22
N GLU A 617 28.90 -12.24 30.10
CA GLU A 617 28.51 -13.67 30.00
C GLU A 617 27.50 -14.12 31.05
#